data_AF-A0A0Y5F8N0-F1
#
_entry.id   AF-A0A0Y5F8N0-F1
#
_cell.length_a   1.000
_cell.length_b   1.000
_cell.length_c   1.000
_cell.angle_alpha   90.00
_cell.angle_beta   90.00
_cell.angle_gamma   90.00
#
_symmetry.space_group_name_H-M   'P 1'
#
loop_
_entity.id
_entity.type
_entity.pdbx_description
1 polymer ?
#
loop_
_entity_poly.entity_id
_entity_poly.type
_entity_poly.pdbx_seq_one_letter_code
_entity_poly.pdbx_strand_id
1 'polypeptide(L)'
;MSQNTPIKPWYKHVWPWILMAGPIFVVIASVAMFFVAQQHATDLVTDDYYKDGKHIDIQLHRDEEAIRRHIGVQVLISPDMNAAKVFVGGEFDGKQPLNLLLMHPTRKADDQTVALKPVGSAQNGRAEYEAVFKTLSPTNHWYVRVEDAAGVWRVENKWITSQGNAVDLTPMDKLFNNAGSK
;
A
#
# COMPACT_ATOMS: atom_id res chain seq x y z
N MET A 1 36.00 61.43 -45.43
CA MET A 1 36.46 60.91 -44.14
C MET A 1 35.36 60.01 -43.59
N SER A 2 35.52 58.70 -43.68
CA SER A 2 34.50 57.74 -43.22
C SER A 2 34.70 57.51 -41.71
N GLN A 3 33.80 58.04 -40.89
CA GLN A 3 33.82 57.82 -39.45
C GLN A 3 33.37 56.38 -39.16
N ASN A 4 34.28 55.55 -38.67
CA ASN A 4 34.00 54.16 -38.31
C ASN A 4 33.49 54.15 -36.85
N THR A 5 32.17 54.23 -36.67
CA THR A 5 31.57 54.21 -35.33
C THR A 5 31.72 52.82 -34.72
N PRO A 6 32.39 52.64 -33.57
CA PRO A 6 32.57 51.32 -32.98
C PRO A 6 31.23 50.76 -32.49
N ILE A 7 30.76 49.69 -33.12
CA ILE A 7 29.53 49.00 -32.76
C ILE A 7 29.75 48.32 -31.40
N LYS A 8 28.90 48.67 -30.42
CA LYS A 8 28.99 48.11 -29.07
C LYS A 8 28.60 46.62 -29.11
N PRO A 9 29.27 45.73 -28.36
CA PRO A 9 28.94 44.31 -28.35
C PRO A 9 27.50 44.05 -27.88
N TRP A 10 26.80 43.13 -28.55
CA TRP A 10 25.36 42.87 -28.38
C TRP A 10 24.94 42.58 -26.93
N TYR A 11 25.77 41.87 -26.16
CA TYR A 11 25.51 41.51 -24.77
C TYR A 11 25.52 42.70 -23.79
N LYS A 12 26.01 43.87 -24.22
CA LYS A 12 25.98 45.11 -23.42
C LYS A 12 24.67 45.90 -23.57
N HIS A 13 23.76 45.45 -24.43
CA HIS A 13 22.43 46.05 -24.58
C HIS A 13 21.45 45.34 -23.63
N VAL A 14 20.50 46.09 -23.07
CA VAL A 14 19.50 45.55 -22.12
C VAL A 14 18.43 44.72 -22.83
N TRP A 15 18.10 45.08 -24.08
CA TRP A 15 17.03 44.45 -24.86
C TRP A 15 17.17 42.94 -25.09
N PRO A 16 18.35 42.39 -25.44
CA PRO A 16 18.56 40.95 -25.52
C PRO A 16 18.28 40.20 -24.22
N TRP A 17 18.64 40.78 -23.08
CA TRP A 17 18.40 40.15 -21.77
C TRP A 17 16.92 40.14 -21.39
N ILE A 18 16.17 41.19 -21.73
CA ILE A 18 14.70 41.23 -21.53
C ILE A 18 14.02 40.17 -22.42
N LEU A 19 14.44 40.03 -23.67
CA LEU A 19 13.92 39.01 -24.58
C LEU A 19 14.21 37.59 -24.07
N MET A 20 15.41 37.36 -23.52
CA MET A 20 15.82 36.07 -22.95
C MET A 20 15.20 35.76 -21.58
N ALA A 21 14.75 36.77 -20.83
CA ALA A 21 14.20 36.59 -19.48
C ALA A 21 12.94 35.71 -19.48
N GLY A 22 12.07 35.86 -20.48
CA GLY A 22 10.85 35.04 -20.61
C GLY A 22 11.16 33.54 -20.74
N PRO A 23 11.94 33.12 -21.76
CA PRO A 23 12.35 31.72 -21.90
C PRO A 23 13.08 31.16 -20.68
N ILE A 24 14.00 31.92 -20.08
CA ILE A 24 14.72 31.48 -18.87
C ILE A 24 13.76 31.25 -17.71
N PHE A 25 12.79 32.14 -17.51
CA PHE A 25 11.78 32.00 -16.47
C PHE A 25 10.94 30.74 -16.67
N VAL A 26 10.52 30.45 -17.92
CA VAL A 26 9.77 29.23 -18.24
C VAL A 26 10.58 27.97 -17.94
N VAL A 27 11.88 27.94 -18.28
CA VAL A 27 12.75 26.81 -17.96
C VAL A 27 12.85 26.61 -16.45
N ILE A 28 13.11 27.67 -15.67
CA ILE A 28 13.19 27.58 -14.21
C ILE A 28 11.85 27.11 -13.62
N ALA A 29 10.74 27.67 -14.08
CA ALA A 29 9.41 27.27 -13.64
C ALA A 29 9.11 25.80 -13.96
N SER A 30 9.49 25.32 -15.15
CA SER A 30 9.29 23.92 -15.55
C SER A 30 10.09 22.94 -14.68
N VAL A 31 11.34 23.29 -14.35
CA VAL A 31 12.20 22.47 -13.48
C VAL A 31 11.67 22.49 -12.05
N ALA A 32 11.28 23.65 -11.52
CA ALA A 32 10.66 23.76 -10.21
C ALA A 32 9.35 22.95 -10.14
N MET A 33 8.50 23.05 -11.16
CA MET A 33 7.26 22.29 -11.28
C MET A 33 7.52 20.79 -11.33
N PHE A 34 8.57 20.35 -12.04
CA PHE A 34 8.99 18.95 -12.08
C PHE A 34 9.34 18.43 -10.67
N PHE A 35 10.10 19.19 -9.89
CA PHE A 35 10.41 18.80 -8.50
C PHE A 35 9.20 18.80 -7.57
N VAL A 36 8.28 19.74 -7.74
CA VAL A 36 6.99 19.77 -7.00
C VAL A 36 6.14 18.56 -7.39
N ALA A 37 6.06 18.23 -8.68
CA ALA A 37 5.33 17.08 -9.18
C ALA A 37 5.92 15.76 -8.68
N GLN A 38 7.25 15.64 -8.56
CA GLN A 38 7.90 14.46 -7.98
C GLN A 38 7.53 14.27 -6.50
N GLN A 39 7.37 15.36 -5.74
CA GLN A 39 7.00 15.32 -4.31
C GLN A 39 5.50 15.10 -4.08
N HIS A 40 4.65 15.55 -5.01
CA HIS A 40 3.20 15.44 -4.96
C HIS A 40 2.61 14.43 -5.96
N ALA A 41 3.44 13.50 -6.47
CA ALA A 41 2.98 12.34 -7.20
C ALA A 41 2.18 11.47 -6.22
N THR A 42 0.92 11.86 -6.01
CA THR A 42 -0.09 11.05 -5.37
C THR A 42 -0.12 9.76 -6.17
N ASP A 43 0.16 8.66 -5.47
CA ASP A 43 0.19 7.29 -5.95
C ASP A 43 -0.82 7.13 -7.10
N LEU A 44 -0.31 7.15 -8.34
CA LEU A 44 -1.12 7.05 -9.53
C LEU A 44 -1.67 5.63 -9.49
N VAL A 45 -2.91 5.50 -9.00
CA VAL A 45 -3.72 4.30 -9.17
C VAL A 45 -3.60 3.88 -10.62
N THR A 46 -3.07 2.67 -10.83
CA THR A 46 -3.16 1.94 -12.09
C THR A 46 -2.23 2.39 -13.22
N ASP A 47 -0.93 2.13 -13.09
CA ASP A 47 -0.13 1.73 -14.27
C ASP A 47 0.36 0.25 -14.16
N ASP A 48 0.33 -0.33 -12.96
CA ASP A 48 0.62 -1.76 -12.75
C ASP A 48 -0.61 -2.68 -12.90
N TYR A 49 -1.82 -2.16 -13.10
CA TYR A 49 -3.02 -3.00 -13.19
C TYR A 49 -3.04 -3.93 -14.43
N TYR A 50 -2.16 -3.71 -15.41
CA TYR A 50 -2.19 -4.43 -16.70
C TYR A 50 -0.99 -5.31 -17.03
N LYS A 51 0.04 -5.39 -16.16
CA LYS A 51 1.24 -6.19 -16.45
C LYS A 51 1.23 -7.62 -15.91
N ASP A 52 0.16 -8.02 -15.21
CA ASP A 52 0.32 -8.96 -14.12
C ASP A 52 -0.60 -10.19 -14.16
N GLY A 53 -0.71 -10.86 -15.31
CA GLY A 53 -1.24 -12.24 -15.33
C GLY A 53 -0.52 -13.13 -14.31
N LYS A 54 0.81 -12.96 -14.18
CA LYS A 54 1.65 -13.71 -13.23
C LYS A 54 1.37 -13.37 -11.76
N HIS A 55 1.14 -12.10 -11.41
CA HIS A 55 0.88 -11.73 -10.02
C HIS A 55 -0.54 -12.09 -9.60
N ILE A 56 -1.50 -12.08 -10.53
CA ILE A 56 -2.85 -12.63 -10.30
C ILE A 56 -2.77 -14.14 -10.07
N ASP A 57 -1.98 -14.88 -10.86
CA ASP A 57 -1.79 -16.33 -10.68
C ASP A 57 -1.12 -16.67 -9.34
N ILE A 58 -0.12 -15.91 -8.91
CA ILE A 58 0.55 -16.09 -7.62
C ILE A 58 -0.44 -15.86 -6.47
N GLN A 59 -1.21 -14.77 -6.53
CA GLN A 59 -2.20 -14.48 -5.49
C GLN A 59 -3.32 -15.53 -5.45
N LEU A 60 -3.77 -15.98 -6.61
CA LEU A 60 -4.77 -17.05 -6.72
C LEU A 60 -4.27 -18.34 -6.10
N HIS A 61 -3.05 -18.75 -6.41
CA HIS A 61 -2.46 -19.96 -5.83
C HIS A 61 -2.42 -19.87 -4.30
N ARG A 62 -2.06 -18.71 -3.75
CA ARG A 62 -2.04 -18.49 -2.30
C ARG A 62 -3.42 -18.58 -1.65
N ASP A 63 -4.45 -18.09 -2.32
CA ASP A 63 -5.84 -18.19 -1.86
C ASP A 63 -6.33 -19.65 -1.90
N GLU A 64 -6.02 -20.39 -2.98
CA GLU A 64 -6.32 -21.83 -3.10
C GLU A 64 -5.62 -22.67 -2.04
N GLU A 65 -4.35 -22.36 -1.77
CA GLU A 65 -3.53 -22.99 -0.74
C GLU A 65 -4.09 -22.70 0.67
N ALA A 66 -4.68 -21.53 0.90
CA ALA A 66 -5.40 -21.21 2.14
C ALA A 66 -6.71 -22.00 2.26
N ILE A 67 -7.46 -22.17 1.17
CA ILE A 67 -8.69 -22.99 1.13
C ILE A 67 -8.36 -24.46 1.41
N ARG A 68 -7.34 -25.02 0.73
CA ARG A 68 -6.94 -26.43 0.88
C ARG A 68 -6.53 -26.77 2.31
N ARG A 69 -5.89 -25.82 2.99
CA ARG A 69 -5.46 -25.94 4.40
C ARG A 69 -6.55 -25.56 5.40
N HIS A 70 -7.74 -25.20 4.94
CA HIS A 70 -8.83 -24.71 5.80
C HIS A 70 -8.41 -23.56 6.71
N ILE A 71 -7.57 -22.65 6.20
CA ILE A 71 -7.09 -21.51 6.98
C ILE A 71 -8.24 -20.54 7.24
N GLY A 72 -8.45 -20.26 8.52
CA GLY A 72 -9.37 -19.24 8.98
C GLY A 72 -8.70 -18.41 10.06
N VAL A 73 -8.82 -17.09 9.97
CA VAL A 73 -8.15 -16.19 10.90
C VAL A 73 -9.15 -15.22 11.50
N GLN A 74 -9.11 -15.02 12.81
CA GLN A 74 -9.85 -13.97 13.47
C GLN A 74 -8.89 -12.95 14.06
N VAL A 75 -9.09 -11.68 13.72
CA VAL A 75 -8.27 -10.57 14.21
C VAL A 75 -9.12 -9.72 15.14
N LEU A 76 -8.66 -9.54 16.37
CA LEU A 76 -9.23 -8.65 17.37
C LEU A 76 -8.30 -7.46 17.58
N ILE A 77 -8.76 -6.27 17.22
CA ILE A 77 -7.98 -5.04 17.27
C ILE A 77 -8.22 -4.36 18.62
N SER A 78 -7.18 -3.81 19.22
CA SER A 78 -7.28 -3.11 20.49
C SER A 78 -8.18 -1.88 20.35
N PRO A 79 -8.95 -1.49 21.39
CA PRO A 79 -9.69 -0.23 21.41
C PRO A 79 -8.79 0.99 21.16
N ASP A 80 -7.52 0.90 21.54
CA ASP A 80 -6.50 1.94 21.33
C ASP A 80 -5.91 1.97 19.91
N MET A 81 -6.38 1.07 19.03
CA MET A 81 -6.03 1.01 17.60
C MET A 81 -4.52 0.83 17.31
N ASN A 82 -3.78 0.23 18.24
CA ASN A 82 -2.31 0.12 18.22
C ASN A 82 -1.80 -1.32 18.42
N ALA A 83 -2.69 -2.27 18.62
CA ALA A 83 -2.35 -3.67 18.79
C ALA A 83 -3.47 -4.56 18.27
N ALA A 84 -3.15 -5.83 18.03
CA ALA A 84 -4.15 -6.84 17.71
C ALA A 84 -3.78 -8.21 18.29
N LYS A 85 -4.80 -8.97 18.64
CA LYS A 85 -4.72 -10.42 18.86
C LYS A 85 -5.22 -11.14 17.61
N VAL A 86 -4.48 -12.15 17.18
CA VAL A 86 -4.77 -12.90 15.97
C VAL A 86 -4.89 -14.37 16.31
N PHE A 87 -6.03 -14.97 16.01
CA PHE A 87 -6.29 -16.39 16.17
C PHE A 87 -6.27 -17.05 14.80
N VAL A 88 -5.29 -17.92 14.56
CA VAL A 88 -5.11 -18.63 13.29
C VAL A 88 -5.49 -20.09 13.48
N GLY A 89 -6.46 -20.57 12.69
CA GLY A 89 -6.84 -21.98 12.62
C GLY A 89 -6.54 -22.58 11.25
N GLY A 90 -6.66 -23.90 11.15
CA GLY A 90 -6.37 -24.67 9.94
C GLY A 90 -5.01 -25.36 9.99
N GLU A 91 -4.59 -25.92 8.85
CA GLU A 91 -3.36 -26.70 8.72
C GLU A 91 -2.20 -25.82 8.24
N PHE A 92 -1.45 -25.21 9.15
CA PHE A 92 -0.27 -24.41 8.82
C PHE A 92 0.92 -24.72 9.73
N ASP A 93 2.13 -24.40 9.27
CA ASP A 93 3.34 -24.54 10.06
C ASP A 93 3.49 -23.35 11.01
N GLY A 94 3.15 -23.55 12.29
CA GLY A 94 3.27 -22.52 13.32
C GLY A 94 4.69 -22.06 13.62
N LYS A 95 5.73 -22.71 13.06
CA LYS A 95 7.12 -22.24 13.12
C LYS A 95 7.42 -21.19 12.05
N GLN A 96 6.62 -21.13 10.99
CA GLN A 96 6.80 -20.13 9.96
C GLN A 96 6.34 -18.77 10.48
N PRO A 97 7.14 -17.71 10.29
CA PRO A 97 6.72 -16.37 10.65
C PRO A 97 5.46 -15.98 9.88
N LEU A 98 4.50 -15.39 10.57
CA LEU A 98 3.29 -14.86 9.98
C LEU A 98 3.33 -13.33 10.06
N ASN A 99 2.73 -12.67 9.08
CA ASN A 99 2.62 -11.22 9.01
C ASN A 99 1.16 -10.80 9.02
N LEU A 100 0.88 -9.71 9.73
CA LEU A 100 -0.36 -8.95 9.67
C LEU A 100 -0.13 -7.70 8.83
N LEU A 101 -0.90 -7.55 7.76
CA LEU A 101 -0.91 -6.36 6.92
C LEU A 101 -2.20 -5.58 7.17
N LEU A 102 -2.04 -4.30 7.45
CA LEU A 102 -3.10 -3.32 7.66
C LEU A 102 -2.98 -2.28 6.55
N MET A 103 -3.88 -2.34 5.57
CA MET A 103 -3.81 -1.51 4.37
C MET A 103 -4.91 -0.44 4.41
N HIS A 104 -4.49 0.82 4.31
CA HIS A 104 -5.38 1.97 4.27
C HIS A 104 -6.01 2.10 2.88
N PRO A 105 -7.31 2.44 2.77
CA PRO A 105 -8.00 2.44 1.48
C PRO A 105 -7.47 3.45 0.44
N THR A 106 -6.80 4.52 0.88
CA THR A 106 -6.35 5.62 0.00
C THR A 106 -4.96 6.18 0.32
N ARG A 107 -4.29 5.69 1.38
CA ARG A 107 -3.03 6.26 1.89
C ARG A 107 -2.03 5.17 2.16
N LYS A 108 -1.29 4.76 1.12
CA LYS A 108 -0.25 3.73 1.22
C LYS A 108 0.82 4.01 2.28
N ALA A 109 1.07 5.29 2.58
CA ALA A 109 1.99 5.70 3.65
C ALA A 109 1.52 5.32 5.07
N ASP A 110 0.22 5.05 5.24
CA ASP A 110 -0.37 4.58 6.50
C ASP A 110 -0.43 3.04 6.58
N ASP A 111 -0.06 2.33 5.50
CA ASP A 111 -0.04 0.88 5.48
C ASP A 111 1.02 0.35 6.44
N GLN A 112 0.68 -0.70 7.17
CA GLN A 112 1.58 -1.32 8.15
C GLN A 112 1.67 -2.82 7.92
N THR A 113 2.89 -3.33 7.93
CA THR A 113 3.18 -4.77 7.94
C THR A 113 3.89 -5.10 9.24
N VAL A 114 3.32 -6.04 9.99
CA VAL A 114 3.74 -6.33 11.36
C VAL A 114 3.92 -7.84 11.50
N ALA A 115 5.10 -8.27 11.94
CA ALA A 115 5.34 -9.67 12.25
C ALA A 115 4.52 -10.09 13.48
N LEU A 116 3.80 -11.21 13.36
CA LEU A 116 3.02 -11.80 14.43
C LEU A 116 3.93 -12.51 15.43
N LYS A 117 3.73 -12.22 16.71
CA LYS A 117 4.46 -12.87 17.81
C LYS A 117 3.59 -13.96 18.42
N PRO A 118 4.02 -15.24 18.42
CA PRO A 118 3.23 -16.30 19.03
C PRO A 118 3.13 -16.09 20.54
N VAL A 119 1.92 -16.21 21.10
CA VAL A 119 1.65 -16.01 22.54
C VAL A 119 1.74 -17.34 23.32
N GLY A 120 1.66 -18.48 22.62
CA GLY A 120 1.76 -19.80 23.24
C GLY A 120 1.56 -20.93 22.24
N SER A 121 1.32 -22.13 22.76
CA SER A 121 0.93 -23.29 21.94
C SER A 121 -0.54 -23.19 21.53
N ALA A 122 -0.89 -23.77 20.39
CA ALA A 122 -2.27 -23.76 19.88
C ALA A 122 -3.24 -24.34 20.93
N GLN A 123 -4.32 -23.60 21.21
CA GLN A 123 -5.43 -24.02 22.06
C GLN A 123 -6.66 -24.26 21.18
N ASN A 124 -7.36 -25.38 21.39
CA ASN A 124 -8.54 -25.76 20.60
C ASN A 124 -8.32 -25.74 19.07
N GLY A 125 -7.13 -26.11 18.60
CA GLY A 125 -6.79 -26.11 17.18
C GLY A 125 -6.57 -24.71 16.57
N ARG A 126 -6.45 -23.67 17.40
CA ARG A 126 -6.11 -22.31 16.97
C ARG A 126 -4.85 -21.81 17.68
N ALA A 127 -3.91 -21.26 16.92
CA ALA A 127 -2.75 -20.59 17.49
C ALA A 127 -3.07 -19.11 17.74
N GLU A 128 -2.65 -18.60 18.90
CA GLU A 128 -2.79 -17.19 19.26
C GLU A 128 -1.49 -16.44 19.01
N TYR A 129 -1.63 -15.28 18.38
CA TYR A 129 -0.55 -14.35 18.10
C TYR A 129 -0.91 -12.95 18.55
N GLU A 130 0.12 -12.16 18.85
CA GLU A 130 0.01 -10.74 19.16
C GLU A 130 0.79 -9.89 18.16
N ALA A 131 0.20 -8.75 17.82
CA ALA A 131 0.78 -7.72 16.96
C ALA A 131 0.72 -6.38 17.69
N VAL A 132 1.82 -5.63 17.65
CA VAL A 132 1.86 -4.23 18.13
C VAL A 132 2.32 -3.37 16.97
N PHE A 133 1.59 -2.28 16.73
CA PHE A 133 1.77 -1.42 15.58
C PHE A 133 1.52 0.05 15.91
N LYS A 134 1.86 0.94 14.98
CA LYS A 134 1.56 2.36 15.14
C LYS A 134 0.05 2.55 15.12
N THR A 135 -0.46 3.41 15.99
CA THR A 135 -1.89 3.74 16.06
C THR A 135 -2.46 4.02 14.67
N LEU A 136 -3.50 3.27 14.30
CA LEU A 136 -4.16 3.39 13.02
C LEU A 136 -4.92 4.72 12.91
N SER A 137 -4.78 5.38 11.77
CA SER A 137 -5.52 6.60 11.45
C SER A 137 -7.03 6.31 11.34
N PRO A 138 -7.91 7.23 11.80
CA PRO A 138 -9.35 7.05 11.65
C PRO A 138 -9.76 6.96 10.18
N THR A 139 -10.52 5.92 9.84
CA THR A 139 -11.12 5.69 8.51
C THR A 139 -12.34 4.77 8.67
N ASN A 140 -13.19 4.73 7.64
CA ASN A 140 -14.40 3.89 7.63
C ASN A 140 -14.06 2.40 7.55
N HIS A 141 -12.96 2.05 6.89
CA HIS A 141 -12.52 0.66 6.75
C HIS A 141 -11.03 0.55 6.49
N TRP A 142 -10.49 -0.61 6.83
CA TRP A 142 -9.16 -1.09 6.47
C TRP A 142 -9.27 -2.42 5.74
N TYR A 143 -8.30 -2.74 4.90
CA TYR A 143 -8.12 -4.12 4.44
C TYR A 143 -7.10 -4.80 5.34
N VAL A 144 -7.52 -5.92 5.94
CA VAL A 144 -6.71 -6.66 6.90
C VAL A 144 -6.35 -7.99 6.25
N ARG A 145 -5.05 -8.28 6.16
CA ARG A 145 -4.53 -9.52 5.59
C ARG A 145 -3.61 -10.20 6.59
N VAL A 146 -3.73 -11.52 6.69
CA VAL A 146 -2.72 -12.36 7.34
C VAL A 146 -2.13 -13.30 6.32
N GLU A 147 -0.81 -13.41 6.32
CA GLU A 147 -0.06 -14.26 5.41
C GLU A 147 1.16 -14.88 6.09
N ASP A 148 1.64 -15.97 5.52
CA ASP A 148 2.93 -16.53 5.87
C ASP A 148 4.08 -15.77 5.20
N ALA A 149 5.22 -15.69 5.88
CA ALA A 149 6.41 -15.05 5.34
C ALA A 149 7.00 -15.79 4.12
N ALA A 150 6.65 -17.06 3.91
CA ALA A 150 7.02 -17.83 2.73
C ALA A 150 6.11 -17.55 1.52
N GLY A 151 4.99 -16.84 1.70
CA GLY A 151 4.07 -16.49 0.63
C GLY A 151 3.32 -17.69 0.05
N VAL A 152 3.11 -18.75 0.82
CA VAL A 152 2.37 -19.94 0.42
C VAL A 152 0.86 -19.71 0.52
N TRP A 153 0.39 -18.97 1.52
CA TRP A 153 -1.03 -18.73 1.72
C TRP A 153 -1.31 -17.29 2.16
N ARG A 154 -2.57 -16.86 2.00
CA ARG A 154 -3.05 -15.61 2.57
C ARG A 154 -4.55 -15.71 2.85
N VAL A 155 -5.01 -14.91 3.80
CA VAL A 155 -6.43 -14.63 4.02
C VAL A 155 -6.61 -13.14 4.22
N GLU A 156 -7.71 -12.59 3.71
CA GLU A 156 -7.94 -11.15 3.71
C GLU A 156 -9.43 -10.85 3.87
N ASN A 157 -9.74 -9.77 4.57
CA ASN A 157 -11.08 -9.20 4.57
C ASN A 157 -11.05 -7.70 4.83
N LYS A 158 -12.15 -7.04 4.49
CA LYS A 158 -12.39 -5.63 4.80
C LYS A 158 -12.93 -5.51 6.23
N TRP A 159 -12.17 -4.85 7.09
CA TRP A 159 -12.59 -4.50 8.43
C TRP A 159 -13.31 -3.15 8.44
N ILE A 160 -14.59 -3.13 8.82
CA ILE A 160 -15.40 -1.92 8.97
C ILE A 160 -15.32 -1.48 10.42
N THR A 161 -14.65 -0.35 10.67
CA THR A 161 -14.33 0.14 12.03
C THR A 161 -15.57 0.45 12.87
N SER A 162 -16.70 0.78 12.24
CA SER A 162 -17.98 1.03 12.92
C SER A 162 -18.74 -0.24 13.33
N GLN A 163 -18.37 -1.42 12.83
CA GLN A 163 -19.03 -2.69 13.14
C GLN A 163 -18.38 -3.44 14.32
N GLY A 164 -17.36 -2.83 14.95
CA GLY A 164 -16.61 -3.39 16.06
C GLY A 164 -15.15 -3.64 15.70
N ASN A 165 -14.37 -4.09 16.68
CA ASN A 165 -12.92 -4.28 16.53
C ASN A 165 -12.54 -5.74 16.23
N ALA A 166 -13.46 -6.51 15.67
CA ALA A 166 -13.23 -7.89 15.29
C ALA A 166 -13.43 -8.03 13.79
N VAL A 167 -12.55 -8.79 13.12
CA VAL A 167 -12.70 -9.15 11.72
C VAL A 167 -12.29 -10.60 11.52
N ASP A 168 -13.19 -11.35 10.87
CA ASP A 168 -12.89 -12.71 10.43
C ASP A 168 -12.33 -12.63 9.00
N LEU A 169 -11.17 -13.21 8.79
CA LEU A 169 -10.48 -13.29 7.51
C LEU A 169 -10.69 -14.69 6.93
N THR A 170 -11.16 -14.71 5.70
CA THR A 170 -11.34 -15.93 4.92
C THR A 170 -10.49 -15.84 3.65
N PRO A 171 -10.10 -16.99 3.07
CA PRO A 171 -9.56 -17.00 1.72
C PRO A 171 -10.54 -16.35 0.76
N MET A 172 -10.03 -15.64 -0.25
CA MET A 172 -10.87 -15.02 -1.27
C MET A 172 -11.48 -16.12 -2.14
N ASP A 173 -12.74 -16.49 -1.90
CA ASP A 173 -13.44 -17.44 -2.75
C ASP A 173 -13.98 -16.73 -4.00
N LYS A 174 -13.46 -17.12 -5.16
CA LYS A 174 -13.92 -16.63 -6.48
C LYS A 174 -15.38 -16.99 -6.76
N LEU A 175 -15.98 -17.96 -6.06
CA LEU A 175 -17.33 -18.45 -6.33
C LEU A 175 -18.44 -17.46 -5.95
N PHE A 176 -18.21 -16.55 -4.99
CA PHE A 176 -19.29 -15.68 -4.48
C PHE A 176 -19.28 -14.25 -5.06
N ASN A 177 -18.19 -13.81 -5.69
CA ASN A 177 -18.10 -12.43 -6.18
C ASN A 177 -18.84 -12.19 -7.51
N ASN A 178 -19.35 -13.24 -8.17
CA ASN A 178 -20.18 -13.11 -9.37
C ASN A 178 -21.69 -12.90 -9.08
N ALA A 179 -22.10 -12.90 -7.81
CA ALA A 179 -23.51 -12.77 -7.41
C ALA A 179 -23.93 -11.36 -6.97
N GLY A 180 -23.01 -10.38 -6.97
CA GLY A 180 -23.24 -9.04 -6.42
C GLY A 180 -23.45 -7.91 -7.42
N SER A 181 -23.57 -8.19 -8.72
CA SER A 181 -23.87 -7.18 -9.75
C SER A 181 -25.13 -7.55 -10.51
N LYS A 182 -26.28 -7.17 -9.95
CA LYS A 182 -27.50 -6.85 -10.69
C LYS A 182 -28.24 -5.72 -10.00
#